data_AF-A0A5C1W8G7-F1
#
_entry.id   AF-A0A5C1W8G7-F1
#
_cell.length_a   1.000
_cell.length_b   1.000
_cell.length_c   1.000
_cell.angle_alpha   90.00
_cell.angle_beta   90.00
_cell.angle_gamma   90.00
#
_symmetry.space_group_name_H-M   'P 1'
#
loop_
_entity.id
_entity.type
_entity.pdbx_description
1 polymer ?
#
loop_
_entity_poly.entity_id
_entity_poly.type
_entity_poly.pdbx_seq_one_letter_code
_entity_poly.pdbx_strand_id
1 'polypeptide(L)'
;MTPKEYLDRYTYLKFYSPLNNELISAGISMYGSGWDFRNGKAGTGQVMQREHAAFTAALRMAHHGNVNKPCGAKFFFDQQPLGLIQPTEDFYATTFIQAFVGKGSPDEITDTLRLAHAIGRIGTGKDLAGQPCARSTAQAYATDFITLDCNGLVGNYYGGSPSASIDAYASTGRRRTRIEDIQPGDAVVTHCTASPYEHIALIDSCTVSGSTANIQLVEWGWYGGEEVHYSKEAKAYAIVQGPEKAYGIGWAARSNVKPVDTFRYIFKRPSDEEPHGWS
;
A
#
# COMPACT_ATOMS: atom_id res chain seq x y z
N MET A 1 5.82 -9.29 13.45
CA MET A 1 6.07 -7.97 12.84
C MET A 1 4.99 -7.03 13.36
N THR A 2 5.36 -5.87 13.90
CA THR A 2 4.40 -4.82 14.29
C THR A 2 3.90 -4.07 13.05
N PRO A 3 2.79 -3.33 13.14
CA PRO A 3 2.36 -2.44 12.05
C PRO A 3 3.44 -1.46 11.61
N LYS A 4 4.21 -0.87 12.53
CA LYS A 4 5.32 0.04 12.17
C LYS A 4 6.45 -0.67 11.44
N GLU A 5 6.88 -1.84 11.93
CA GLU A 5 7.90 -2.64 11.23
C GLU A 5 7.45 -3.01 9.81
N TYR A 6 6.15 -3.22 9.60
CA TYR A 6 5.60 -3.49 8.26
C TYR A 6 5.58 -2.25 7.37
N LEU A 7 5.15 -1.10 7.90
CA LEU A 7 5.24 0.21 7.21
C LEU A 7 6.69 0.52 6.76
N ASP A 8 7.66 0.17 7.59
CA ASP A 8 9.09 0.40 7.33
C ASP A 8 9.62 -0.37 6.12
N ARG A 9 8.99 -1.50 5.77
CA ARG A 9 9.31 -2.22 4.53
C ARG A 9 8.97 -1.40 3.28
N TYR A 10 7.97 -0.52 3.35
CA TYR A 10 7.66 0.43 2.27
C TYR A 10 8.56 1.66 2.36
N THR A 11 8.69 2.25 3.55
CA THR A 11 9.39 3.54 3.73
C THR A 11 10.88 3.41 3.45
N TYR A 12 11.50 2.29 3.80
CA TYR A 12 12.93 2.03 3.61
C TYR A 12 13.19 0.94 2.58
N LEU A 13 12.31 0.82 1.58
CA LEU A 13 12.40 -0.18 0.53
C LEU A 13 13.74 -0.11 -0.21
N LYS A 14 14.38 -1.27 -0.40
CA LYS A 14 15.64 -1.44 -1.10
C LYS A 14 15.60 -2.67 -1.98
N PHE A 15 16.37 -2.66 -3.06
CA PHE A 15 16.54 -3.82 -3.92
C PHE A 15 17.95 -3.89 -4.51
N TYR A 16 18.40 -5.10 -4.83
CA TYR A 16 19.63 -5.29 -5.58
C TYR A 16 19.35 -5.10 -7.07
N SER A 17 20.09 -4.21 -7.71
CA SER A 17 20.05 -3.95 -9.13
C SER A 17 20.31 -5.24 -9.92
N PRO A 18 19.40 -5.63 -10.83
CA PRO A 18 19.66 -6.77 -11.69
C PRO A 18 20.80 -6.56 -12.68
N LEU A 19 21.35 -5.34 -12.81
CA LEU A 19 22.37 -5.05 -13.82
C LEU A 19 23.79 -5.17 -13.27
N ASN A 20 23.99 -4.87 -11.98
CA ASN A 20 25.31 -4.76 -11.37
C ASN A 20 25.35 -5.19 -9.89
N ASN A 21 24.26 -5.73 -9.35
CA ASN A 21 24.12 -6.16 -7.96
C ASN A 21 24.34 -5.04 -6.92
N GLU A 22 24.22 -3.78 -7.31
CA GLU A 22 24.27 -2.65 -6.38
C GLU A 22 22.98 -2.56 -5.57
N LEU A 23 23.09 -2.24 -4.27
CA LEU A 23 21.92 -2.03 -3.41
C LEU A 23 21.35 -0.62 -3.65
N ILE A 24 20.13 -0.55 -4.19
CA ILE A 24 19.43 0.68 -4.52
C ILE A 24 18.34 0.94 -3.50
N SER A 25 18.26 2.17 -2.99
CA SER A 25 17.15 2.64 -2.15
C SER A 25 16.05 3.26 -3.01
N ALA A 26 14.79 2.90 -2.73
CA ALA A 26 13.61 3.37 -3.45
C ALA A 26 12.37 3.36 -2.55
N GLY A 27 12.53 3.95 -1.36
CA GLY A 27 11.48 4.01 -0.36
C GLY A 27 10.24 4.74 -0.86
N ILE A 28 9.06 4.26 -0.46
CA ILE A 28 7.80 4.95 -0.73
C ILE A 28 7.71 6.14 0.21
N SER A 29 7.84 7.32 -0.36
CA SER A 29 7.78 8.59 0.36
C SER A 29 6.43 9.28 0.21
N MET A 30 5.52 8.74 -0.62
CA MET A 30 4.23 9.37 -0.89
C MET A 30 3.11 8.34 -1.09
N TYR A 31 2.00 8.62 -0.41
CA TYR A 31 0.82 7.78 -0.36
C TYR A 31 -0.31 8.38 -1.21
N GLY A 32 -1.17 7.53 -1.74
CA GLY A 32 -2.14 7.88 -2.76
C GLY A 32 -2.98 6.67 -3.16
N SER A 33 -4.15 6.90 -3.75
CA SER A 33 -5.13 5.83 -4.02
C SER A 33 -5.48 5.69 -5.49
N GLY A 34 -5.51 4.43 -5.95
CA GLY A 34 -5.93 4.07 -7.30
C GLY A 34 -5.03 4.64 -8.39
N TRP A 35 -5.59 4.82 -9.59
CA TRP A 35 -4.84 5.40 -10.71
C TRP A 35 -4.70 6.91 -10.59
N ASP A 36 -5.74 7.62 -10.15
CA ASP A 36 -5.86 9.06 -10.40
C ASP A 36 -5.27 9.96 -9.31
N PHE A 37 -5.01 9.43 -8.11
CA PHE A 37 -4.60 10.23 -6.97
C PHE A 37 -3.16 9.95 -6.54
N ARG A 38 -2.29 10.95 -6.71
CA ARG A 38 -0.91 10.93 -6.21
C ARG A 38 -0.62 12.22 -5.47
N ASN A 39 -0.01 12.12 -4.29
CA ASN A 39 0.56 13.27 -3.57
C ASN A 39 -0.48 14.37 -3.29
N GLY A 40 -1.70 13.97 -2.94
CA GLY A 40 -2.82 14.89 -2.73
C GLY A 40 -3.35 15.58 -3.97
N LYS A 41 -2.96 15.15 -5.17
CA LYS A 41 -3.42 15.69 -6.45
C LYS A 41 -4.20 14.64 -7.23
N ALA A 42 -5.43 14.98 -7.58
CA ALA A 42 -6.23 14.27 -8.57
C ALA A 42 -5.71 14.56 -10.00
N GLY A 43 -6.16 13.79 -10.99
CA GLY A 43 -5.84 14.00 -12.40
C GLY A 43 -4.49 13.43 -12.85
N THR A 44 -3.85 12.60 -12.03
CA THR A 44 -2.58 11.94 -12.38
C THR A 44 -2.76 10.60 -13.10
N GLY A 45 -4.00 10.12 -13.22
CA GLY A 45 -4.31 8.76 -13.68
C GLY A 45 -3.85 8.46 -15.08
N GLN A 46 -3.98 9.42 -16.00
CA GLN A 46 -3.48 9.25 -17.35
C GLN A 46 -1.96 9.14 -17.42
N VAL A 47 -1.23 9.76 -16.48
CA VAL A 47 0.23 9.66 -16.43
C VAL A 47 0.63 8.28 -15.92
N MET A 48 -0.05 7.79 -14.88
CA MET A 48 0.21 6.46 -14.29
C MET A 48 -0.10 5.34 -15.28
N GLN A 49 -1.25 5.42 -15.96
CA GLN A 49 -1.65 4.45 -16.98
C GLN A 49 -0.68 4.44 -18.17
N ARG A 50 -0.19 5.62 -18.59
CA ARG A 50 0.82 5.72 -19.65
C ARG A 50 2.15 5.10 -19.24
N GLU A 51 2.61 5.35 -18.02
CA GLU A 51 3.84 4.71 -17.55
C GLU A 51 3.68 3.21 -17.38
N HIS A 52 2.57 2.73 -16.81
CA HIS A 52 2.30 1.29 -16.73
C HIS A 52 2.24 0.63 -18.12
N ALA A 53 1.67 1.30 -19.12
CA ALA A 53 1.68 0.82 -20.50
C ALA A 53 3.11 0.77 -21.08
N ALA A 54 3.95 1.77 -20.83
CA ALA A 54 5.34 1.79 -21.27
C ALA A 54 6.17 0.69 -20.57
N PHE A 55 6.02 0.55 -19.25
CA PHE A 55 6.61 -0.53 -18.45
C PHE A 55 6.24 -1.90 -19.02
N THR A 56 4.96 -2.17 -19.24
CA THR A 56 4.50 -3.46 -19.78
C THR A 56 4.99 -3.70 -21.20
N ALA A 57 5.10 -2.67 -22.05
CA ALA A 57 5.66 -2.82 -23.39
C ALA A 57 7.16 -3.21 -23.34
N ALA A 58 7.96 -2.53 -22.52
CA ALA A 58 9.38 -2.87 -22.32
C ALA A 58 9.56 -4.26 -21.71
N LEU A 59 8.69 -4.65 -20.79
CA LEU A 59 8.69 -5.98 -20.18
C LEU A 59 8.39 -7.09 -21.21
N ARG A 60 7.40 -6.88 -22.08
CA ARG A 60 7.08 -7.82 -23.17
C ARG A 60 8.22 -7.92 -24.17
N MET A 61 8.90 -6.81 -24.45
CA MET A 61 10.12 -6.84 -25.26
C MET A 61 11.20 -7.70 -24.59
N ALA A 62 11.43 -7.52 -23.28
CA ALA A 62 12.41 -8.30 -22.53
C ALA A 62 12.10 -9.80 -22.51
N HIS A 63 10.83 -10.18 -22.43
CA HIS A 63 10.40 -11.57 -22.28
C HIS A 63 10.18 -12.29 -23.62
N HIS A 64 9.82 -11.55 -24.68
CA HIS A 64 9.42 -12.15 -25.97
C HIS A 64 10.15 -11.60 -27.19
N GLY A 65 10.98 -10.55 -27.05
CA GLY A 65 11.47 -9.77 -28.18
C GLY A 65 10.36 -9.07 -28.98
N ASN A 66 9.16 -8.90 -28.38
CA ASN A 66 7.99 -8.34 -29.07
C ASN A 66 7.02 -7.66 -28.09
N VAL A 67 6.78 -6.36 -28.28
CA VAL A 67 5.88 -5.54 -27.43
C VAL A 67 4.40 -5.96 -27.48
N ASN A 68 3.99 -6.68 -28.53
CA ASN A 68 2.59 -7.04 -28.78
C ASN A 68 2.18 -8.36 -28.12
N LYS A 69 3.14 -9.20 -27.73
CA LYS A 69 2.84 -10.48 -27.06
C LYS A 69 2.79 -10.23 -25.55
N PRO A 70 1.64 -10.40 -24.88
CA PRO A 70 1.56 -10.20 -23.44
C PRO A 70 2.32 -11.29 -22.68
N CYS A 71 2.95 -10.91 -21.56
CA CYS A 71 3.41 -11.89 -20.58
C CYS A 71 2.20 -12.66 -20.03
N GLY A 72 2.40 -13.92 -19.66
CA GLY A 72 1.38 -14.70 -18.97
C GLY A 72 1.05 -14.13 -17.59
N ALA A 73 -0.02 -14.63 -16.96
CA ALA A 73 -0.39 -14.23 -15.59
C ALA A 73 0.75 -14.48 -14.59
N LYS A 74 1.50 -15.57 -14.83
CA LYS A 74 2.77 -15.92 -14.20
C LYS A 74 3.82 -16.15 -15.29
N PHE A 75 5.04 -15.65 -15.13
CA PHE A 75 6.12 -15.80 -16.10
C PHE A 75 7.51 -15.70 -15.43
N PHE A 76 8.56 -16.08 -16.15
CA PHE A 76 9.96 -16.05 -15.71
C PHE A 76 10.88 -15.83 -16.92
N PHE A 77 12.14 -15.46 -16.69
CA PHE A 77 13.10 -15.10 -17.75
C PHE A 77 14.09 -16.24 -18.06
N ASP A 78 13.59 -17.42 -18.46
CA ASP A 78 14.43 -18.60 -18.76
C ASP A 78 15.12 -18.56 -20.13
N GLN A 79 14.39 -18.11 -21.15
CA GLN A 79 14.86 -18.09 -22.53
C GLN A 79 15.66 -16.84 -22.86
N GLN A 80 15.37 -15.75 -22.16
CA GLN A 80 16.00 -14.43 -22.34
C GLN A 80 16.34 -13.87 -20.96
N PRO A 81 17.50 -14.23 -20.39
CA PRO A 81 17.91 -13.74 -19.09
C PRO A 81 17.94 -12.21 -19.05
N LEU A 82 17.33 -11.63 -18.02
CA LEU A 82 17.23 -10.18 -17.83
C LEU A 82 18.19 -9.76 -16.70
N GLY A 83 19.46 -9.53 -17.06
CA GLY A 83 20.52 -9.23 -16.10
C GLY A 83 20.76 -10.41 -15.14
N LEU A 84 20.75 -10.12 -13.83
CA LEU A 84 20.96 -11.07 -12.73
C LEU A 84 19.65 -11.65 -12.17
N ILE A 85 18.50 -11.39 -12.82
CA ILE A 85 17.24 -12.06 -12.49
C ILE A 85 17.41 -13.55 -12.72
N GLN A 86 17.04 -14.37 -11.73
CA GLN A 86 17.21 -15.80 -11.85
C GLN A 86 16.21 -16.37 -12.88
N PRO A 87 16.62 -17.33 -13.73
CA PRO A 87 15.73 -17.96 -14.71
C PRO A 87 14.47 -18.61 -14.11
N THR A 88 14.51 -18.96 -12.82
CA THR A 88 13.42 -19.61 -12.09
C THR A 88 12.64 -18.66 -11.19
N GLU A 89 12.91 -17.36 -11.26
CA GLU A 89 12.24 -16.35 -10.45
C GLU A 89 10.85 -16.05 -11.03
N ASP A 90 9.83 -16.22 -10.19
CA ASP A 90 8.43 -16.06 -10.58
C ASP A 90 8.01 -14.59 -10.55
N PHE A 91 7.44 -14.11 -11.65
CA PHE A 91 6.79 -12.81 -11.74
C PHE A 91 5.32 -12.95 -12.10
N TYR A 92 4.50 -12.03 -11.60
CA TYR A 92 3.05 -12.07 -11.74
C TYR A 92 2.54 -10.76 -12.33
N ALA A 93 1.78 -10.81 -13.43
CA ALA A 93 1.35 -9.59 -14.12
C ALA A 93 0.45 -8.68 -13.26
N THR A 94 -0.29 -9.26 -12.30
CA THR A 94 -1.18 -8.53 -11.38
C THR A 94 -0.42 -7.67 -10.39
N THR A 95 0.78 -8.08 -9.98
CA THR A 95 1.57 -7.40 -8.94
C THR A 95 2.05 -6.03 -9.42
N PHE A 96 2.32 -5.90 -10.72
CA PHE A 96 2.68 -4.62 -11.33
C PHE A 96 1.51 -3.64 -11.29
N ILE A 97 0.30 -4.09 -11.63
CA ILE A 97 -0.88 -3.24 -11.52
C ILE A 97 -1.05 -2.79 -10.07
N GLN A 98 -0.94 -3.73 -9.12
CA GLN A 98 -1.07 -3.43 -7.70
C GLN A 98 -0.05 -2.40 -7.22
N ALA A 99 1.22 -2.55 -7.57
CA ALA A 99 2.27 -1.58 -7.22
C ALA A 99 1.94 -0.17 -7.75
N PHE A 100 1.44 -0.08 -8.99
CA PHE A 100 1.05 1.20 -9.57
C PHE A 100 -0.20 1.77 -8.89
N VAL A 101 -1.22 0.98 -8.53
CA VAL A 101 -2.49 1.51 -8.00
C VAL A 101 -2.55 1.69 -6.48
N GLY A 102 -1.45 1.46 -5.77
CA GLY A 102 -1.40 1.59 -4.31
C GLY A 102 -1.75 0.33 -3.53
N LYS A 103 -1.77 -0.82 -4.21
CA LYS A 103 -2.18 -2.12 -3.66
C LYS A 103 -1.02 -3.11 -3.47
N GLY A 104 0.14 -2.80 -4.02
CA GLY A 104 1.29 -3.70 -3.98
C GLY A 104 1.83 -3.85 -2.56
N SER A 105 2.18 -5.07 -2.18
CA SER A 105 2.99 -5.37 -1.00
C SER A 105 4.43 -4.87 -1.19
N PRO A 106 5.26 -4.82 -0.12
CA PRO A 106 6.65 -4.38 -0.26
C PRO A 106 7.45 -5.23 -1.26
N ASP A 107 7.15 -6.52 -1.34
CA ASP A 107 7.84 -7.46 -2.24
C ASP A 107 7.39 -7.25 -3.69
N GLU A 108 6.10 -7.07 -3.92
CA GLU A 108 5.55 -6.77 -5.25
C GLU A 108 6.04 -5.44 -5.82
N ILE A 109 6.14 -4.41 -4.96
CA ILE A 109 6.73 -3.12 -5.32
C ILE A 109 8.23 -3.28 -5.62
N THR A 110 8.94 -4.06 -4.80
CA THR A 110 10.36 -4.36 -5.01
C THR A 110 10.59 -5.00 -6.37
N ASP A 111 9.80 -6.02 -6.73
CA ASP A 111 9.92 -6.68 -8.04
C ASP A 111 9.57 -5.75 -9.20
N THR A 112 8.56 -4.90 -9.02
CA THR A 112 8.20 -3.87 -10.02
C THR A 112 9.38 -2.93 -10.27
N LEU A 113 10.04 -2.44 -9.21
CA LEU A 113 11.18 -1.53 -9.30
C LEU A 113 12.42 -2.22 -9.88
N ARG A 114 12.69 -3.48 -9.48
CA ARG A 114 13.77 -4.30 -10.04
C ARG A 114 13.60 -4.46 -11.55
N LEU A 115 12.40 -4.81 -12.00
CA LEU A 115 12.09 -4.95 -13.42
C LEU A 115 12.14 -3.61 -14.14
N ALA A 116 11.60 -2.54 -13.57
CA ALA A 116 11.64 -1.20 -14.16
C ALA A 116 13.08 -0.74 -14.39
N HIS A 117 13.98 -1.07 -13.46
CA HIS A 117 15.42 -0.83 -13.62
C HIS A 117 16.03 -1.71 -14.72
N ALA A 118 15.77 -3.02 -14.69
CA ALA A 118 16.35 -3.95 -15.65
C ALA A 118 15.92 -3.71 -17.10
N ILE A 119 14.66 -3.29 -17.32
CA ILE A 119 14.12 -3.00 -18.65
C ILE A 119 14.38 -1.55 -19.11
N GLY A 120 15.06 -0.73 -18.30
CA GLY A 120 15.48 0.62 -18.65
C GLY A 120 14.42 1.72 -18.50
N ARG A 121 13.31 1.46 -17.79
CA ARG A 121 12.38 2.53 -17.36
C ARG A 121 13.04 3.47 -16.34
N ILE A 122 13.98 2.94 -15.55
CA ILE A 122 14.82 3.70 -14.63
C ILE A 122 16.25 3.75 -15.19
N GLY A 123 16.78 4.95 -15.44
CA GLY A 123 18.12 5.15 -16.01
C GLY A 123 18.22 6.44 -16.83
N THR A 124 19.22 6.56 -17.70
CA THR A 124 19.50 7.79 -18.47
C THR A 124 19.30 7.65 -19.99
N GLY A 125 18.84 6.49 -20.44
CA GLY A 125 18.76 6.14 -21.87
C GLY A 125 17.35 5.84 -22.35
N LYS A 126 17.26 4.87 -23.25
CA LYS A 126 16.00 4.30 -23.70
C LYS A 126 15.75 2.97 -22.99
N ASP A 127 14.48 2.66 -22.78
CA ASP A 127 14.06 1.33 -22.36
C ASP A 127 14.19 0.30 -23.50
N LEU A 128 13.92 -0.97 -23.18
CA LEU A 128 13.99 -2.05 -24.16
C LEU A 128 12.97 -1.90 -25.31
N ALA A 129 11.88 -1.15 -25.11
CA ALA A 129 10.91 -0.83 -26.16
C ALA A 129 11.28 0.44 -26.97
N GLY A 130 12.44 1.05 -26.71
CA GLY A 130 12.95 2.22 -27.41
C GLY A 130 12.35 3.56 -26.95
N GLN A 131 11.56 3.57 -25.88
CA GLN A 131 11.03 4.80 -25.27
C GLN A 131 12.07 5.46 -24.36
N PRO A 132 12.06 6.78 -24.18
CA PRO A 132 12.87 7.42 -23.13
C PRO A 132 12.57 6.80 -21.76
N CYS A 133 13.60 6.66 -20.92
CA CYS A 133 13.44 6.29 -19.53
C CYS A 133 12.43 7.23 -18.84
N ALA A 134 11.64 6.70 -17.92
CA ALA A 134 10.69 7.51 -17.18
C ALA A 134 11.42 8.42 -16.19
N ARG A 135 12.40 7.89 -15.45
CA ARG A 135 13.18 8.64 -14.44
C ARG A 135 14.63 8.15 -14.37
N SER A 136 15.51 9.03 -13.91
CA SER A 136 16.95 8.76 -13.79
C SER A 136 17.36 7.97 -12.56
N THR A 137 16.51 7.94 -11.52
CA THR A 137 16.79 7.21 -10.27
C THR A 137 15.58 6.40 -9.84
N ALA A 138 15.81 5.31 -9.12
CA ALA A 138 14.72 4.48 -8.59
C ALA A 138 13.87 5.23 -7.57
N GLN A 139 14.47 6.07 -6.74
CA GLN A 139 13.73 6.93 -5.83
C GLN A 139 12.79 7.89 -6.58
N ALA A 140 13.24 8.53 -7.66
CA ALA A 140 12.37 9.41 -8.45
C ALA A 140 11.25 8.62 -9.16
N TYR A 141 11.53 7.39 -9.61
CA TYR A 141 10.52 6.51 -10.19
C TYR A 141 9.47 6.10 -9.16
N ALA A 142 9.89 5.66 -7.98
CA ALA A 142 9.01 5.28 -6.88
C ALA A 142 8.12 6.46 -6.44
N THR A 143 8.73 7.63 -6.24
CA THR A 143 8.06 8.90 -5.93
C THR A 143 6.93 9.22 -6.95
N ASP A 144 7.18 9.06 -8.25
CA ASP A 144 6.22 9.54 -9.24
C ASP A 144 5.18 8.49 -9.66
N PHE A 145 5.53 7.20 -9.64
CA PHE A 145 4.71 6.16 -10.25
C PHE A 145 4.20 5.08 -9.31
N ILE A 146 4.85 4.91 -8.16
CA ILE A 146 4.48 3.91 -7.16
C ILE A 146 3.79 4.62 -6.00
N THR A 147 2.80 3.97 -5.41
CA THR A 147 2.14 4.52 -4.24
C THR A 147 1.67 3.40 -3.30
N LEU A 148 1.06 3.80 -2.20
CA LEU A 148 0.39 2.92 -1.25
C LEU A 148 -0.87 3.61 -0.77
N ASP A 149 -1.98 2.88 -0.77
CA ASP A 149 -3.23 3.35 -0.18
C ASP A 149 -3.53 2.63 1.14
N CYS A 150 -4.48 3.20 1.90
CA CYS A 150 -4.70 2.79 3.28
C CYS A 150 -5.14 1.33 3.42
N ASN A 151 -6.09 0.87 2.59
CA ASN A 151 -6.52 -0.52 2.61
C ASN A 151 -5.54 -1.47 1.90
N GLY A 152 -4.70 -0.97 0.99
CA GLY A 152 -3.58 -1.69 0.43
C GLY A 152 -2.58 -2.08 1.52
N LEU A 153 -2.16 -1.11 2.34
CA LEU A 153 -1.29 -1.40 3.48
C LEU A 153 -1.94 -2.36 4.47
N VAL A 154 -3.16 -2.06 4.92
CA VAL A 154 -3.82 -2.88 5.95
C VAL A 154 -4.10 -4.29 5.44
N GLY A 155 -4.54 -4.45 4.20
CA GLY A 155 -4.76 -5.74 3.57
C GLY A 155 -3.47 -6.55 3.47
N ASN A 156 -2.39 -5.93 2.98
CA ASN A 156 -1.09 -6.57 2.87
C ASN A 156 -0.50 -6.94 4.25
N TYR A 157 -0.69 -6.10 5.28
CA TYR A 157 -0.27 -6.40 6.66
C TYR A 157 -1.00 -7.63 7.23
N TYR A 158 -2.31 -7.74 6.98
CA TYR A 158 -3.09 -8.90 7.42
C TYR A 158 -2.92 -10.16 6.56
N GLY A 159 -2.15 -10.10 5.45
CA GLY A 159 -2.11 -11.19 4.48
C GLY A 159 -3.44 -11.43 3.75
N GLY A 160 -4.31 -10.41 3.76
CA GLY A 160 -5.59 -10.40 3.05
C GLY A 160 -5.46 -9.83 1.64
N SER A 161 -6.60 -9.60 0.99
CA SER A 161 -6.61 -8.89 -0.30
C SER A 161 -6.39 -7.39 -0.10
N PRO A 162 -5.35 -6.78 -0.69
CA PRO A 162 -5.15 -5.34 -0.62
C PRO A 162 -6.24 -4.54 -1.36
N SER A 163 -6.98 -5.20 -2.25
CA SER A 163 -8.08 -4.57 -3.01
C SER A 163 -9.43 -4.63 -2.30
N ALA A 164 -9.52 -5.30 -1.15
CA ALA A 164 -10.74 -5.37 -0.38
C ALA A 164 -11.22 -3.98 0.03
N SER A 165 -12.51 -3.73 -0.11
CA SER A 165 -13.13 -2.49 0.36
C SER A 165 -13.00 -2.34 1.89
N ILE A 166 -12.98 -1.10 2.38
CA ILE A 166 -12.71 -0.81 3.80
C ILE A 166 -13.75 -1.45 4.75
N ASP A 167 -14.99 -1.59 4.29
CA ASP A 167 -16.08 -2.24 5.02
C ASP A 167 -15.81 -3.72 5.33
N ALA A 168 -15.05 -4.43 4.50
CA ALA A 168 -14.62 -5.80 4.78
C ALA A 168 -13.80 -5.89 6.08
N TYR A 169 -13.10 -4.80 6.44
CA TYR A 169 -12.35 -4.71 7.69
C TYR A 169 -13.21 -4.27 8.88
N ALA A 170 -14.44 -3.82 8.66
CA ALA A 170 -15.39 -3.34 9.66
C ALA A 170 -16.49 -4.37 10.03
N SER A 171 -16.19 -5.67 9.96
CA SER A 171 -17.14 -6.73 10.33
C SER A 171 -17.60 -6.61 11.78
N THR A 172 -18.92 -6.70 12.00
CA THR A 172 -19.53 -6.60 13.33
C THR A 172 -19.06 -7.70 14.29
N GLY A 173 -18.63 -8.85 13.77
CA GLY A 173 -18.08 -9.94 14.59
C GLY A 173 -16.70 -9.62 15.18
N ARG A 174 -15.99 -8.64 14.60
CA ARG A 174 -14.65 -8.22 15.03
C ARG A 174 -14.65 -6.91 15.80
N ARG A 175 -15.79 -6.23 15.94
CA ARG A 175 -15.84 -4.95 16.67
C ARG A 175 -15.31 -5.10 18.09
N ARG A 176 -14.57 -4.11 18.58
CA ARG A 176 -14.26 -4.01 20.01
C ARG A 176 -15.47 -3.45 20.74
N THR A 177 -15.80 -4.05 21.88
CA THR A 177 -16.88 -3.58 22.76
C THR A 177 -16.37 -3.16 24.14
N ARG A 178 -15.13 -3.49 24.46
CA ARG A 178 -14.47 -3.20 25.74
C ARG A 178 -13.11 -2.56 25.49
N ILE A 179 -12.74 -1.56 26.28
CA ILE A 179 -11.51 -0.79 26.07
C ILE A 179 -10.26 -1.63 26.37
N GLU A 180 -10.36 -2.52 27.35
CA GLU A 180 -9.33 -3.48 27.75
C GLU A 180 -9.00 -4.53 26.68
N ASP A 181 -9.86 -4.69 25.67
CA ASP A 181 -9.65 -5.63 24.57
C ASP A 181 -8.87 -4.99 23.40
N ILE A 182 -8.63 -3.67 23.42
CA ILE A 182 -7.88 -2.96 22.38
C ILE A 182 -6.42 -3.42 22.43
N GLN A 183 -5.86 -3.76 21.28
CA GLN A 183 -4.49 -4.27 21.18
C GLN A 183 -3.78 -3.78 19.92
N PRO A 184 -2.43 -3.84 19.90
CA PRO A 184 -1.65 -3.70 18.68
C PRO A 184 -2.13 -4.62 17.55
N GLY A 185 -2.14 -4.09 16.34
CA GLY A 185 -2.61 -4.75 15.13
C GLY A 185 -4.12 -4.68 14.92
N ASP A 186 -4.91 -4.12 15.82
CA ASP A 186 -6.32 -3.85 15.54
C ASP A 186 -6.49 -2.77 14.47
N ALA A 187 -7.54 -2.89 13.65
CA ALA A 187 -7.90 -1.90 12.65
C ALA A 187 -8.72 -0.78 13.27
N VAL A 188 -8.47 0.44 12.78
CA VAL A 188 -9.26 1.63 13.10
C VAL A 188 -9.92 2.12 11.82
N VAL A 189 -11.24 2.05 11.75
CA VAL A 189 -12.01 2.44 10.55
C VAL A 189 -12.79 3.71 10.83
N THR A 190 -12.59 4.72 9.97
CA THR A 190 -13.34 5.98 10.03
C THR A 190 -14.67 5.82 9.29
N HIS A 191 -15.78 6.07 9.98
CA HIS A 191 -17.11 5.86 9.44
C HIS A 191 -18.11 6.91 9.97
N CYS A 192 -18.98 7.39 9.08
CA CYS A 192 -20.31 7.88 9.43
C CYS A 192 -21.27 7.67 8.25
N THR A 193 -22.58 7.80 8.49
CA THR A 193 -23.60 7.66 7.44
C THR A 193 -23.37 8.56 6.22
N ALA A 194 -22.83 9.77 6.42
CA ALA A 194 -22.55 10.71 5.33
C ALA A 194 -21.21 10.46 4.61
N SER A 195 -20.29 9.71 5.22
CA SER A 195 -18.95 9.39 4.72
C SER A 195 -18.58 7.96 5.14
N PRO A 196 -19.24 6.94 4.56
CA PRO A 196 -19.07 5.57 5.01
C PRO A 196 -17.68 5.06 4.66
N TYR A 197 -16.99 4.49 5.64
CA TYR A 197 -15.71 3.78 5.46
C TYR A 197 -14.64 4.61 4.77
N GLU A 198 -14.49 5.85 5.22
CA GLU A 198 -13.63 6.86 4.58
C GLU A 198 -12.14 6.51 4.64
N HIS A 199 -11.71 5.86 5.72
CA HIS A 199 -10.29 5.58 5.95
C HIS A 199 -10.09 4.39 6.88
N ILE A 200 -8.92 3.75 6.78
CA ILE A 200 -8.50 2.65 7.65
C ILE A 200 -7.05 2.85 8.09
N ALA A 201 -6.76 2.51 9.34
CA ALA A 201 -5.45 2.56 9.96
C ALA A 201 -5.22 1.31 10.83
N LEU A 202 -3.99 1.11 11.29
CA LEU A 202 -3.62 0.06 12.25
C LEU A 202 -3.15 0.69 13.57
N ILE A 203 -3.52 0.08 14.70
CA ILE A 203 -2.92 0.40 15.99
C ILE A 203 -1.54 -0.22 16.07
N ASP A 204 -0.49 0.58 16.10
CA ASP A 204 0.88 0.09 16.30
C ASP A 204 1.17 -0.22 17.77
N SER A 205 0.76 0.69 18.67
CA SER A 205 0.89 0.51 20.11
C SER A 205 -0.31 1.12 20.82
N CYS A 206 -0.66 0.58 22.00
CA CYS A 206 -1.69 1.15 22.84
C CYS A 206 -1.43 0.91 24.34
N THR A 207 -1.79 1.88 25.17
CA THR A 207 -1.90 1.72 26.63
C THR A 207 -3.26 2.23 27.09
N VAL A 208 -3.93 1.48 27.96
CA VAL A 208 -5.27 1.80 28.46
C VAL A 208 -5.18 2.30 29.90
N SER A 209 -5.89 3.38 30.20
CA SER A 209 -6.02 3.95 31.55
C SER A 209 -7.43 4.48 31.75
N GLY A 210 -8.22 3.78 32.58
CA GLY A 210 -9.63 4.11 32.80
C GLY A 210 -10.44 4.05 31.49
N SER A 211 -11.06 5.16 31.11
CA SER A 211 -11.82 5.31 29.86
C SER A 211 -11.00 5.89 28.70
N THR A 212 -9.68 5.98 28.84
CA THR A 212 -8.79 6.59 27.86
C THR A 212 -7.79 5.56 27.35
N ALA A 213 -7.48 5.61 26.06
CA ALA A 213 -6.39 4.85 25.46
C ALA A 213 -5.38 5.80 24.82
N ASN A 214 -4.10 5.65 25.13
CA ASN A 214 -3.01 6.29 24.40
C ASN A 214 -2.63 5.39 23.23
N ILE A 215 -2.84 5.83 22.01
CA ILE A 215 -2.73 5.00 20.80
C ILE A 215 -1.73 5.62 19.83
N GLN A 216 -0.85 4.78 19.27
CA GLN A 216 -0.08 5.08 18.06
C GLN A 216 -0.71 4.39 16.85
N LEU A 217 -0.77 5.09 15.73
CA LEU A 217 -1.41 4.66 14.49
C LEU A 217 -0.41 4.63 13.33
N VAL A 218 -0.55 3.61 12.50
CA VAL A 218 0.05 3.46 11.17
C VAL A 218 -1.05 3.61 10.11
N GLU A 219 -0.72 4.20 8.98
CA GLU A 219 -1.67 4.69 7.96
C GLU A 219 -2.67 5.70 8.50
N TRP A 220 -2.21 6.65 9.30
CA TRP A 220 -3.10 7.70 9.82
C TRP A 220 -3.30 8.86 8.82
N GLY A 221 -2.35 9.07 7.92
CA GLY A 221 -2.29 10.20 7.01
C GLY A 221 -3.23 10.05 5.82
N TRP A 222 -3.60 11.20 5.24
CA TRP A 222 -4.36 11.23 4.00
C TRP A 222 -3.42 11.42 2.80
N TYR A 223 -2.51 12.41 2.89
CA TYR A 223 -1.44 12.64 1.91
C TYR A 223 -0.17 13.14 2.61
N GLY A 224 1.00 12.69 2.17
CA GLY A 224 2.30 13.12 2.68
C GLY A 224 3.26 11.95 2.77
N GLY A 225 4.35 12.10 3.52
CA GLY A 225 5.30 11.03 3.80
C GLY A 225 4.99 10.28 5.10
N GLU A 226 5.97 9.52 5.59
CA GLU A 226 5.86 8.75 6.83
C GLU A 226 5.39 9.63 8.01
N GLU A 227 5.78 10.91 8.06
CA GLU A 227 5.44 11.83 9.15
C GLU A 227 3.95 12.08 9.33
N VAL A 228 3.13 11.85 8.30
CA VAL A 228 1.67 11.92 8.41
C VAL A 228 1.04 10.53 8.51
N HIS A 229 1.68 9.50 7.95
CA HIS A 229 1.18 8.11 7.97
C HIS A 229 1.51 7.37 9.27
N TYR A 230 2.47 7.84 10.08
CA TYR A 230 2.80 7.28 11.37
C TYR A 230 2.77 8.32 12.49
N SER A 231 1.98 8.07 13.54
CA SER A 231 1.99 8.91 14.73
C SER A 231 3.18 8.55 15.63
N LYS A 232 4.27 9.32 15.52
CA LYS A 232 5.49 9.15 16.32
C LYS A 232 5.25 9.14 17.83
N GLU A 233 4.21 9.84 18.28
CA GLU A 233 3.81 9.88 19.69
C GLU A 233 2.40 9.30 19.86
N ALA A 234 2.20 8.58 20.96
CA ALA A 234 0.89 8.07 21.34
C ALA A 234 -0.03 9.25 21.71
N LYS A 235 -1.24 9.25 21.15
CA LYS A 235 -2.26 10.26 21.44
C LYS A 235 -3.32 9.68 22.36
N ALA A 236 -3.71 10.45 23.38
CA ALA A 236 -4.77 10.08 24.29
C ALA A 236 -6.15 10.25 23.62
N TYR A 237 -6.95 9.20 23.60
CA TYR A 237 -8.32 9.21 23.10
C TYR A 237 -9.29 8.74 24.17
N ALA A 238 -10.35 9.52 24.40
CA ALA A 238 -11.48 9.07 25.19
C ALA A 238 -12.23 7.99 24.39
N ILE A 239 -12.23 6.76 24.89
CA ILE A 239 -12.86 5.63 24.22
C ILE A 239 -14.29 5.51 24.71
N VAL A 240 -15.23 5.62 23.78
CA VAL A 240 -16.66 5.62 24.07
C VAL A 240 -17.40 4.68 23.11
N GLN A 241 -18.62 4.32 23.47
CA GLN A 241 -19.54 3.67 22.55
C GLN A 241 -19.82 4.62 21.37
N GLY A 242 -19.60 4.15 20.14
CA GLY A 242 -19.86 4.99 18.97
C GLY A 242 -21.35 5.21 18.69
N PRO A 243 -21.69 6.24 17.90
CA PRO A 243 -23.07 6.60 17.58
C PRO A 243 -23.82 5.44 16.87
N GLU A 244 -23.11 4.68 16.03
CA GLU A 244 -23.64 3.46 15.41
C GLU A 244 -23.22 2.25 16.24
N LYS A 245 -24.09 1.88 17.19
CA LYS A 245 -23.80 0.85 18.20
C LYS A 245 -23.33 -0.49 17.61
N ALA A 246 -23.76 -0.81 16.39
CA ALA A 246 -23.39 -2.03 15.68
C ALA A 246 -21.86 -2.17 15.45
N TYR A 247 -21.12 -1.06 15.42
CA TYR A 247 -19.67 -1.04 15.19
C TYR A 247 -18.83 -0.93 16.48
N GLY A 248 -19.48 -0.89 17.66
CA GLY A 248 -18.76 -0.96 18.94
C GLY A 248 -18.13 0.37 19.37
N ILE A 249 -16.94 0.29 19.97
CA ILE A 249 -16.27 1.42 20.62
C ILE A 249 -15.23 2.10 19.74
N GLY A 250 -14.84 3.31 20.14
CA GLY A 250 -13.81 4.09 19.49
C GLY A 250 -13.81 5.53 19.95
N TRP A 251 -13.47 6.47 19.05
CA TRP A 251 -13.45 7.89 19.39
C TRP A 251 -13.98 8.79 18.27
N ALA A 252 -14.44 9.98 18.67
CA ALA A 252 -14.94 10.99 17.75
C ALA A 252 -13.82 11.55 16.87
N ALA A 253 -14.16 11.85 15.62
CA ALA A 253 -13.26 12.41 14.63
C ALA A 253 -14.00 13.37 13.70
N ARG A 254 -13.24 14.04 12.83
CA ARG A 254 -13.78 14.78 11.68
C ARG A 254 -13.43 14.02 10.41
N SER A 255 -14.32 14.07 9.43
CA SER A 255 -14.02 13.62 8.08
C SER A 255 -12.89 14.49 7.50
N ASN A 256 -11.98 13.86 6.75
CA ASN A 256 -10.92 14.52 6.01
C ASN A 256 -11.44 15.09 4.68
N VAL A 257 -12.55 14.55 4.15
CA VAL A 257 -13.10 14.93 2.85
C VAL A 257 -14.33 15.83 2.97
N LYS A 258 -15.15 15.64 4.00
CA LYS A 258 -16.43 16.34 4.16
C LYS A 258 -16.43 17.15 5.47
N PRO A 259 -17.17 18.27 5.55
CA PRO A 259 -17.29 19.06 6.78
C PRO A 259 -18.28 18.41 7.77
N VAL A 260 -18.12 17.11 8.04
CA VAL A 260 -19.00 16.32 8.91
C VAL A 260 -18.21 15.66 10.03
N ASP A 261 -18.87 15.44 11.16
CA ASP A 261 -18.33 14.61 12.23
C ASP A 261 -18.34 13.14 11.79
N THR A 262 -17.27 12.43 12.13
CA THR A 262 -17.10 11.00 11.92
C THR A 262 -16.78 10.31 13.23
N PHE A 263 -16.78 8.98 13.21
CA PHE A 263 -16.34 8.19 14.34
C PHE A 263 -15.33 7.14 13.87
N ARG A 264 -14.30 6.91 14.68
CA ARG A 264 -13.29 5.91 14.41
C ARG A 264 -13.56 4.71 15.26
N TYR A 265 -14.04 3.64 14.63
CA TYR A 265 -14.37 2.39 15.30
C TYR A 265 -13.18 1.44 15.28
N ILE A 266 -13.03 0.65 16.34
CA ILE A 266 -11.91 -0.27 16.52
C ILE A 266 -12.38 -1.71 16.26
N PHE A 267 -11.66 -2.42 15.40
CA PHE A 267 -11.94 -3.80 15.03
C PHE A 267 -10.74 -4.67 15.30
N LYS A 268 -10.99 -5.81 15.95
CA LYS A 268 -10.03 -6.89 16.15
C LYS A 268 -9.38 -7.29 14.83
N ARG A 269 -8.07 -7.50 14.85
CA ARG A 269 -7.33 -8.11 13.73
C ARG A 269 -7.95 -9.44 13.27
N PRO A 270 -7.94 -9.79 11.97
CA PRO A 270 -8.34 -11.11 11.51
C PRO A 270 -7.53 -12.21 12.22
N SER A 271 -8.15 -13.36 12.47
CA SER A 271 -7.41 -14.58 12.85
C SER A 271 -6.89 -15.30 11.61
N ASP A 272 -5.85 -16.11 11.79
CA ASP A 272 -5.26 -16.91 10.69
C ASP A 272 -6.27 -17.87 10.03
N GLU A 273 -7.34 -18.22 10.74
CA GLU A 273 -8.45 -19.06 10.26
C GLU A 273 -9.50 -18.29 9.41
N GLU A 274 -9.44 -16.95 9.37
CA GLU A 274 -10.37 -16.09 8.63
C GLU A 274 -9.61 -15.01 7.82
N PRO A 275 -8.83 -15.38 6.77
CA PRO A 275 -8.18 -14.40 5.91
C PRO A 275 -9.24 -13.59 5.15
N HIS A 276 -9.38 -12.31 5.50
CA HIS A 276 -10.39 -11.42 4.92
C HIS A 276 -9.87 -10.61 3.74
N GLY A 277 -10.80 -10.23 2.86
CA GLY A 277 -10.57 -9.41 1.68
C GLY A 277 -10.67 -10.16 0.35
N TRP A 278 -10.74 -11.49 0.39
CA TRP A 278 -10.86 -12.36 -0.80
C TRP A 278 -12.31 -12.52 -1.30
N SER A 279 -13.19 -11.54 -1.05
CA SER A 279 -14.58 -11.55 -1.53
C SER A 279 -14.69 -11.15 -3.00
#